data_AF-A0A382GXZ3-F1
#
_entry.id   AF-A0A382GXZ3-F1
#
_cell.length_a   1.000
_cell.length_b   1.000
_cell.length_c   1.000
_cell.angle_alpha   90.00
_cell.angle_beta   90.00
_cell.angle_gamma   90.00
#
_symmetry.space_group_name_H-M   'P 1'
#
loop_
_entity.id
_entity.type
_entity.pdbx_description
1 polymer ?
#
loop_
_entity_poly.entity_id
_entity_poly.type
_entity_poly.pdbx_seq_one_letter_code
_entity_poly.pdbx_strand_id
1 'polypeptide(L)' 'RYNVTMKTIATLFLSLFVLTACSVKNPALDLGKRCMQKGDQIVYSYLWVYDKEAGNKATKEMCDQIAE' A
#
# COMPACT_ATOMS: atom_id res chain seq x y z
N ARG A 1 -34.12 -7.86 -1.39
CA ARG A 1 -33.24 -7.92 -2.58
C ARG A 1 -32.47 -6.61 -2.67
N TYR A 2 -31.17 -6.61 -2.44
CA TYR A 2 -30.35 -5.43 -2.72
C TYR A 2 -30.12 -5.37 -4.23
N ASN A 3 -30.64 -4.35 -4.89
CA ASN A 3 -30.36 -4.06 -6.30
C ASN A 3 -29.09 -3.21 -6.35
N VAL A 4 -27.94 -3.87 -6.53
CA VAL A 4 -26.65 -3.20 -6.65
C VAL A 4 -26.41 -2.89 -8.13
N THR A 5 -26.47 -1.61 -8.50
CA THR A 5 -26.22 -1.12 -9.86
C THR A 5 -24.72 -0.93 -10.09
N MET A 6 -24.22 -1.11 -11.32
CA MET A 6 -22.79 -0.92 -11.65
C MET A 6 -22.23 0.44 -11.22
N LYS A 7 -23.05 1.50 -11.26
CA LYS A 7 -22.70 2.83 -10.72
C LYS A 7 -22.45 2.79 -9.21
N THR A 8 -23.31 2.11 -8.45
CA THR A 8 -23.17 1.93 -7.00
C THR A 8 -21.90 1.15 -6.66
N ILE A 9 -21.55 0.14 -7.46
CA ILE A 9 -20.30 -0.62 -7.32
C ILE A 9 -19.09 0.28 -7.54
N ALA A 10 -19.09 1.06 -8.63
CA ALA A 10 -18.00 1.99 -8.94
C ALA A 10 -17.82 3.05 -7.85
N THR A 11 -18.91 3.62 -7.35
CA THR A 11 -18.88 4.60 -6.25
C THR A 11 -18.34 4.00 -4.95
N LEU A 12 -18.73 2.75 -4.64
CA LEU A 12 -18.19 2.04 -3.48
C LEU A 12 -16.68 1.85 -3.60
N PHE A 13 -16.19 1.31 -4.72
CA PHE A 13 -14.74 1.14 -4.92
C PHE A 13 -13.95 2.45 -4.87
N LEU A 14 -14.48 3.52 -5.48
CA LEU A 14 -13.83 4.83 -5.43
C LEU A 14 -13.74 5.35 -3.99
N SER A 15 -14.82 5.22 -3.21
CA SER A 15 -14.83 5.64 -1.80
C SER A 15 -13.83 4.86 -0.95
N LEU A 16 -13.72 3.54 -1.17
CA LEU A 16 -12.74 2.68 -0.52
C LEU A 16 -11.30 3.11 -0.85
N PHE A 17 -11.01 3.39 -2.13
CA PHE A 17 -9.69 3.86 -2.54
C PHE A 17 -9.31 5.20 -1.89
N VAL A 18 -10.23 6.18 -1.89
CA VAL A 18 -10.00 7.51 -1.31
C VAL A 18 -9.73 7.44 0.19
N LEU A 19 -10.45 6.57 0.93
CA LEU A 19 -10.25 6.40 2.37
C LEU A 19 -8.86 5.87 2.75
N THR A 20 -8.25 5.01 1.91
CA THR A 20 -6.90 4.50 2.17
C THR A 20 -5.79 5.52 1.90
N ALA A 21 -6.01 6.40 0.91
CA ALA A 21 -5.06 7.42 0.51
C ALA A 21 -4.90 8.56 1.54
N CYS A 22 -5.88 8.78 2.41
CA CYS A 22 -5.80 9.78 3.48
C CYS A 22 -4.95 9.37 4.69
N SER A 23 -4.42 8.15 4.76
CA SER A 23 -3.61 7.70 5.90
C SER A 23 -2.19 8.30 5.93
N VAL A 24 -1.71 8.83 4.81
CA VAL A 24 -0.35 9.37 4.64
C VAL A 24 -0.42 10.86 4.35
N LYS A 25 0.24 11.70 5.15
CA LYS A 25 0.12 13.17 5.06
C LYS A 25 0.83 13.74 3.83
N ASN A 26 2.03 13.24 3.51
CA ASN A 26 2.80 13.67 2.34
C ASN A 26 3.17 12.44 1.47
N PRO A 27 2.22 11.90 0.68
CA PRO A 27 2.41 10.62 0.02
C PRO A 27 3.46 10.68 -1.10
N ALA A 28 4.32 9.67 -1.14
CA ALA A 28 5.15 9.28 -2.27
C ALA A 28 4.90 7.81 -2.62
N LEU A 29 5.23 7.49 -3.87
CA LEU A 29 5.12 6.15 -4.44
C LEU A 29 6.50 5.64 -4.83
N ASP A 30 6.78 4.40 -4.45
CA ASP A 30 7.92 3.63 -4.93
C ASP A 30 7.41 2.32 -5.56
N LEU A 31 7.97 2.00 -6.72
CA LEU A 31 7.57 0.88 -7.56
C LEU A 31 8.67 -0.18 -7.59
N GLY A 32 8.27 -1.45 -7.61
CA GLY A 32 9.16 -2.61 -7.57
C GLY A 32 9.07 -3.35 -6.23
N LYS A 33 9.56 -4.60 -6.18
CA LYS A 33 9.52 -5.42 -4.96
C LYS A 33 10.31 -4.71 -3.86
N ARG A 34 9.61 -4.23 -2.83
CA ARG A 34 10.15 -3.66 -1.60
C ARG A 34 9.74 -4.52 -0.43
N CYS A 35 10.63 -4.65 0.55
CA CYS A 35 10.38 -5.40 1.76
C CYS A 35 10.64 -4.54 2.99
N MET A 36 9.87 -4.76 4.05
CA MET A 36 9.99 -4.05 5.32
C MET A 36 9.80 -5.04 6.47
N GLN A 37 10.65 -4.95 7.48
CA GLN A 37 10.46 -5.66 8.71
C GLN A 37 9.38 -4.98 9.56
N LYS A 38 8.37 -5.75 9.95
CA LYS A 38 7.27 -5.29 10.79
C LYS A 38 7.10 -6.27 11.95
N GLY A 39 7.79 -5.98 13.05
CA GLY A 39 7.92 -6.92 14.16
C GLY A 39 8.69 -8.17 13.70
N ASP A 40 8.14 -9.34 13.97
CA ASP A 40 8.75 -10.63 13.62
C ASP A 40 8.45 -11.07 12.17
N GLN A 41 7.77 -10.23 11.39
CA GLN A 41 7.34 -10.54 10.03
C GLN A 41 8.05 -9.64 9.03
N ILE A 42 8.39 -10.19 7.86
CA ILE A 42 8.74 -9.37 6.70
C ILE A 42 7.51 -9.23 5.82
N VAL A 43 7.11 -7.99 5.57
CA VAL A 43 6.05 -7.66 4.59
C VAL A 43 6.71 -7.22 3.30
N TYR A 44 6.14 -7.63 2.17
CA TYR A 44 6.61 -7.23 0.84
C TYR A 44 5.45 -6.71 -0.01
N SER A 45 5.76 -5.79 -0.92
CA SER A 45 4.82 -5.30 -1.93
C SER A 45 5.59 -4.76 -3.14
N TYR A 46 4.95 -4.73 -4.30
CA TYR A 46 5.48 -4.11 -5.52
C TYR A 46 5.09 -2.64 -5.67
N LEU A 47 4.12 -2.20 -4.85
CA LEU A 47 3.66 -0.82 -4.76
C LEU A 47 3.77 -0.40 -3.30
N TRP A 48 4.62 0.59 -3.04
CA TRP A 48 4.84 1.11 -1.71
C TRP A 48 4.42 2.58 -1.63
N VAL A 49 3.49 2.88 -0.71
CA VAL A 49 3.05 4.24 -0.39
C VAL A 49 3.66 4.64 0.94
N TYR A 50 4.35 5.77 0.98
CA TYR A 50 5.04 6.23 2.19
C TYR A 50 5.00 7.75 2.32
N ASP A 51 5.27 8.26 3.52
CA ASP A 51 5.39 9.69 3.77
C ASP A 51 6.78 10.19 3.35
N LYS A 52 6.85 11.22 2.49
CA LYS A 52 8.13 11.76 1.98
C LYS A 52 9.06 12.25 3.08
N GLU A 53 8.52 12.83 4.14
CA GLU A 53 9.32 13.37 5.24
C GLU A 53 9.86 12.24 6.12
N ALA A 54 9.05 11.19 6.34
CA ALA A 54 9.49 10.00 7.07
C ALA A 54 10.45 9.11 6.26
N GLY A 55 10.48 9.27 4.94
CA GLY A 55 11.29 8.48 4.01
C GLY A 55 10.72 7.08 3.76
N ASN A 56 11.22 6.41 2.71
CA ASN A 56 10.83 5.04 2.43
C ASN A 56 11.59 4.08 3.35
N LYS A 57 10.87 3.34 4.19
CA LYS A 57 11.42 2.33 5.11
C LYS A 57 11.47 0.91 4.51
N ALA A 58 10.90 0.72 3.33
CA ALA A 58 10.92 -0.55 2.62
C ALA A 58 11.96 -0.49 1.50
N THR A 59 12.96 -1.36 1.54
CA THR A 59 14.04 -1.36 0.54
C THR A 59 14.08 -2.67 -0.23
N LYS A 60 14.88 -2.70 -1.30
CA LYS A 60 15.06 -3.92 -2.09
C LYS A 60 15.93 -4.91 -1.33
N GLU A 61 16.96 -4.41 -0.64
CA GLU A 61 17.95 -5.17 0.11
C GLU A 61 17.32 -5.90 1.31
N MET A 62 16.30 -5.32 1.94
CA MET A 62 15.55 -6.00 3.00
C MET A 62 14.83 -7.27 2.51
N CYS A 63 14.61 -7.41 1.21
CA CYS A 63 14.00 -8.63 0.66
C CYS A 63 14.94 -9.83 0.73
N ASP A 64 16.25 -9.63 0.86
CA ASP A 64 17.23 -10.70 0.96
C ASP A 64 17.07 -11.51 2.26
N GLN A 65 16.35 -10.96 3.25
CA GLN A 65 15.99 -11.65 4.50
C GLN A 65 14.90 -12.71 4.30
N ILE A 66 14.12 -12.61 3.21
CA ILE A 66 13.16 -13.61 2.79
C ILE A 66 13.92 -14.51 1.81
N ALA A 67 14.61 -15.53 2.31
CA ALA A 67 15.21 -16.53 1.43
C ALA A 67 14.09 -17.17 0.58
N GLU A 68 14.20 -17.07 -0.75
CA GLU A 68 13.33 -17.76 -1.72
C GLU A 68 13.74 -19.23 -1.90
#